data_AF-A0A382M9K6-F1
#
_entry.id   AF-A0A382M9K6-F1
#
_cell.length_a   1.000
_cell.length_b   1.000
_cell.length_c   1.000
_cell.angle_alpha   90.00
_cell.angle_beta   90.00
_cell.angle_gamma   90.00
#
_symmetry.space_group_name_H-M   'P 1'
#
loop_
_entity.id
_entity.type
_entity.pdbx_description
1 polymer ?
#
loop_
_entity_poly.entity_id
_entity_poly.type
_entity_poly.pdbx_seq_one_letter_code
_entity_poly.pdbx_strand_id
1 'polypeptide(L)'
;LSLEGMDAVTMGGSNSSLFGIKAVSQLGPVEIQSVIAREQVKKSEKNYEGGAESGGSIIINDYNYLKDRYFFIDETFKANFYPLNETNQHENESNYVVGGFELFQKVTSSESAALIQADAYLDPTDLSSHSVGGTWEKLVEDNDYTIDRLLGYVRLNSVQNAIAIAYTTTTYDLNTHTFGSDQNITNTNFKSVYDECVNQNPDTYQDECGGLITLKLLKDIESSTPNSPTWPLMFKNVYSIGGSNIDLNGLEIEILRDEGAGNEFTHSESGNSYLSIFGLDSENENHQKVEGGDGKIDLYGSFLNLAYGEFILPTYLPFAYDNSCSINNEVCIGTYHSDLDGIMTELNEADETPAMYFSTNDNDINSQHEFIIKIQTSSRSTSMSLGF
;
A
#
# COMPACT_ATOMS: atom_id res chain seq x y z
N LEU A 1 27.79 27.89 0.03
CA LEU A 1 28.75 28.64 0.88
C LEU A 1 30.06 27.87 0.93
N SER A 2 31.19 28.43 0.49
CA SER A 2 32.51 27.81 0.71
C SER A 2 33.11 28.39 2.00
N LEU A 3 33.34 27.53 2.99
CA LEU A 3 34.05 27.87 4.22
C LEU A 3 35.42 27.20 4.17
N GLU A 4 36.48 27.98 4.00
CA GLU A 4 37.85 27.49 4.19
C GLU A 4 38.08 27.24 5.69
N GLY A 5 38.48 26.01 6.07
CA GLY A 5 38.95 25.69 7.42
C GLY A 5 38.29 24.53 8.17
N MET A 6 37.37 23.77 7.56
CA MET A 6 36.82 22.53 8.14
C MET A 6 37.22 21.29 7.33
N ASP A 7 38.53 21.08 7.11
CA ASP A 7 39.06 19.83 6.51
C ASP A 7 38.88 18.58 7.40
N ALA A 8 38.27 18.70 8.58
CA ALA A 8 38.00 17.58 9.50
C ALA A 8 36.54 17.09 9.49
N VAL A 9 35.63 17.71 8.73
CA VAL A 9 34.21 17.30 8.67
C VAL A 9 33.73 17.05 7.22
N THR A 10 34.57 17.26 6.22
CA THR A 10 34.29 16.90 4.83
C THR A 10 35.20 15.78 4.37
N MET A 11 34.80 14.53 4.60
CA MET A 11 35.29 13.41 3.80
C MET A 11 34.42 13.28 2.53
N GLY A 12 34.88 13.91 1.44
CA GLY A 12 34.52 13.49 0.09
C GLY A 12 33.34 14.20 -0.59
N GLY A 13 33.68 15.00 -1.61
CA GLY A 13 32.75 15.42 -2.66
C GLY A 13 32.18 16.82 -2.45
N SER A 14 32.70 17.78 -3.20
CA SER A 14 32.11 19.10 -3.41
C SER A 14 30.75 18.95 -4.08
N ASN A 15 29.67 19.03 -3.30
CA ASN A 15 28.30 19.42 -3.67
C ASN A 15 27.38 19.10 -2.48
N SER A 16 27.35 20.00 -1.49
CA SER A 16 26.33 20.01 -0.44
C SER A 16 25.60 21.35 -0.55
N SER A 17 24.36 21.33 -1.04
CA SER A 17 23.50 22.51 -1.03
C SER A 17 22.99 22.70 0.40
N LEU A 18 23.69 23.53 1.17
CA LEU A 18 23.30 23.92 2.53
C LEU A 18 22.56 25.25 2.45
N PHE A 19 21.27 25.24 2.81
CA PHE A 19 20.49 26.45 3.01
C PHE A 19 20.64 26.91 4.46
N GLY A 20 21.07 28.16 4.67
CA GLY A 20 21.31 28.65 6.02
C GLY A 20 21.58 30.14 6.12
N ILE A 21 21.38 30.68 7.32
CA ILE A 21 21.70 32.07 7.67
C ILE A 21 23.09 32.10 8.28
N LYS A 22 23.98 32.91 7.70
CA LYS A 22 25.30 33.22 8.26
C LYS A 22 25.27 34.59 8.92
N ALA A 23 25.49 34.63 10.23
CA ALA A 23 25.72 35.86 10.97
C ALA A 23 27.22 35.99 11.29
N VAL A 24 27.79 37.16 11.04
CA VAL A 24 29.19 37.47 11.39
C VAL A 24 29.18 38.63 12.36
N SER A 25 29.84 38.45 13.51
CA SER A 25 29.99 39.49 14.53
C SER A 25 31.46 39.63 14.91
N GLN A 26 31.94 40.85 15.10
CA GLN A 26 33.34 41.13 15.42
C GLN A 26 33.42 41.83 16.78
N LEU A 27 34.10 41.20 17.73
CA LEU A 27 34.33 41.71 19.07
C LEU A 27 35.83 41.93 19.26
N GLY A 28 36.28 43.16 18.97
CA GLY A 28 37.71 43.51 19.02
C GLY A 28 38.51 42.73 17.98
N PRO A 29 39.60 42.03 18.35
CA PRO A 29 40.39 41.23 17.41
C PRO A 29 39.74 39.88 17.06
N VAL A 30 38.57 39.54 17.64
CA VAL A 30 37.92 38.24 17.47
C VAL A 30 36.72 38.36 16.54
N GLU A 31 36.69 37.55 15.49
CA GLU A 31 35.55 37.37 14.59
C GLU A 31 34.79 36.09 14.96
N ILE A 32 33.48 36.22 15.18
CA ILE A 32 32.56 35.13 15.51
C ILE A 32 31.61 34.96 14.33
N GLN A 33 31.70 33.82 13.65
CA GLN A 33 30.76 33.43 12.61
C GLN A 33 29.77 32.41 13.19
N SER A 34 28.48 32.75 13.22
CA SER A 34 27.38 31.84 13.56
C SER A 34 26.68 31.40 12.28
N VAL A 35 26.56 30.10 12.09
CA VAL A 35 25.86 29.51 10.94
C VAL A 35 24.73 28.65 11.48
N ILE A 36 23.50 28.92 11.04
CA ILE A 36 22.35 28.04 11.22
C ILE A 36 21.98 27.55 9.83
N ALA A 37 22.11 26.25 9.58
CA ALA A 37 21.83 25.64 8.28
C ALA A 37 20.91 24.43 8.44
N ARG A 38 20.03 24.24 7.45
CA ARG A 38 19.21 23.04 7.28
C ARG A 38 19.78 22.26 6.10
N GLU A 39 20.14 21.01 6.34
CA GLU A 39 20.59 20.08 5.31
C GLU A 39 19.37 19.45 4.64
N GLN A 40 19.25 19.61 3.32
CA GLN A 40 18.12 19.09 2.52
C GLN A 40 18.48 17.83 1.72
N VAL A 41 19.77 17.49 1.62
CA VAL A 41 20.29 16.38 0.81
C VAL A 41 21.09 15.47 1.73
N LYS A 42 20.70 14.19 1.85
CA LYS A 42 21.41 13.20 2.64
C LYS A 42 22.31 12.38 1.70
N LYS A 43 23.63 12.56 1.75
CA LYS A 43 24.56 11.67 1.05
C LYS A 43 24.48 10.27 1.66
N SER A 44 24.49 9.24 0.82
CA SER A 44 24.51 7.85 1.27
C SER A 44 25.83 7.51 1.97
N GLU A 45 25.83 7.51 3.29
CA GLU A 45 26.92 6.98 4.11
C GLU A 45 26.54 5.61 4.68
N LYS A 46 27.46 4.64 4.57
CA LYS A 46 27.28 3.29 5.10
C LYS A 46 27.86 3.26 6.52
N ASN A 47 26.99 3.40 7.52
CA ASN A 47 27.39 3.37 8.93
C ASN A 47 27.52 1.91 9.43
N TYR A 48 28.64 1.62 10.10
CA TYR A 48 28.90 0.36 10.77
C TYR A 48 28.77 0.61 12.28
N GLU A 49 27.65 0.19 12.89
CA GLU A 49 27.49 0.20 14.35
C GLU A 49 27.67 -1.20 14.95
N GLY A 50 28.55 -1.31 15.93
CA GLY A 50 28.48 -2.37 16.95
C GLY A 50 28.57 -3.83 16.51
N GLY A 51 29.06 -4.13 15.30
CA GLY A 51 29.23 -5.52 14.82
C GLY A 51 27.98 -6.16 14.20
N ALA A 52 26.90 -5.40 14.01
CA ALA A 52 25.82 -5.76 13.10
C ALA A 52 26.04 -5.05 11.76
N GLU A 53 25.93 -5.76 10.64
CA GLU A 53 25.82 -5.08 9.34
C GLU A 53 24.46 -4.38 9.31
N SER A 54 24.45 -3.04 9.22
CA SER A 54 23.28 -2.33 8.71
C SER A 54 22.92 -2.99 7.38
N GLY A 55 21.69 -3.50 7.26
CA GLY A 55 21.19 -4.01 5.99
C GLY A 55 21.38 -2.95 4.92
N GLY A 56 21.69 -3.36 3.68
CA GLY A 56 21.73 -2.42 2.56
C GLY A 56 20.38 -1.69 2.44
N SER A 57 20.41 -0.41 2.08
CA SER A 57 19.16 0.32 1.81
C SER A 57 18.46 -0.28 0.60
N ILE A 58 17.14 -0.47 0.72
CA ILE A 58 16.27 -0.83 -0.38
C ILE A 58 15.71 0.47 -0.95
N ILE A 59 15.76 0.62 -2.27
CA ILE A 59 15.18 1.76 -2.99
C ILE A 59 14.07 1.21 -3.88
N ILE A 60 12.89 1.82 -3.80
CA ILE A 60 11.69 1.38 -4.51
C ILE A 60 11.11 2.59 -5.22
N ASN A 61 10.95 2.50 -6.54
CA ASN A 61 10.28 3.55 -7.30
C ASN A 61 8.79 3.59 -6.95
N ASP A 62 8.18 4.78 -7.00
CA ASP A 62 6.74 5.00 -6.84
C ASP A 62 5.86 3.99 -7.62
N TYR A 63 6.24 3.62 -8.84
CA TYR A 63 5.51 2.67 -9.70
C TYR A 63 5.72 1.19 -9.38
N ASN A 64 6.57 0.87 -8.40
CA ASN A 64 6.88 -0.51 -7.98
C ASN A 64 6.10 -0.95 -6.73
N TYR A 65 4.79 -0.68 -6.68
CA TYR A 65 3.89 -1.24 -5.67
C TYR A 65 3.64 -2.74 -5.90
N LEU A 66 3.23 -3.44 -4.85
CA LEU A 66 2.94 -4.87 -4.86
C LEU A 66 1.64 -5.17 -5.62
N LYS A 67 1.79 -5.76 -6.81
CA LYS A 67 0.68 -6.26 -7.62
C LYS A 67 0.20 -7.62 -7.14
N ASP A 68 -1.06 -7.94 -7.44
CA ASP A 68 -1.68 -9.25 -7.18
C ASP A 68 -1.63 -9.70 -5.72
N ARG A 69 -1.57 -8.76 -4.77
CA ARG A 69 -1.45 -9.09 -3.34
C ARG A 69 -2.65 -8.71 -2.51
N TYR A 70 -3.14 -7.48 -2.66
CA TYR A 70 -4.24 -6.96 -1.87
C TYR A 70 -5.39 -6.57 -2.78
N PHE A 71 -6.59 -7.04 -2.43
CA PHE A 71 -7.82 -6.75 -3.16
C PHE A 71 -8.94 -6.39 -2.19
N PHE A 72 -9.63 -5.28 -2.47
CA PHE A 72 -10.93 -5.00 -1.85
C PHE A 72 -11.96 -6.03 -2.30
N ILE A 73 -12.84 -6.42 -1.39
CA ILE A 73 -13.91 -7.37 -1.68
C ILE A 73 -14.97 -6.74 -2.59
N ASP A 74 -15.27 -5.46 -2.41
CA ASP A 74 -16.14 -4.66 -3.27
C ASP A 74 -15.76 -3.17 -3.28
N GLU A 75 -16.44 -2.40 -4.14
CA GLU A 75 -16.21 -0.95 -4.25
C GLU A 75 -16.69 -0.16 -3.04
N THR A 76 -17.59 -0.69 -2.20
CA THR A 76 -18.06 -0.03 -0.97
C THR A 76 -16.98 -0.10 0.10
N PHE A 77 -16.38 -1.26 0.32
CA PHE A 77 -15.21 -1.41 1.20
C PHE A 77 -14.05 -0.53 0.73
N LYS A 78 -13.81 -0.52 -0.58
CA LYS A 78 -12.84 0.40 -1.17
C LYS A 78 -13.21 1.83 -0.82
N ALA A 79 -14.40 2.34 -1.14
CA ALA A 79 -14.77 3.74 -0.89
C ALA A 79 -14.66 4.19 0.58
N ASN A 80 -14.78 3.26 1.52
CA ASN A 80 -14.76 3.53 2.96
C ASN A 80 -13.39 3.34 3.62
N PHE A 81 -12.37 2.88 2.89
CA PHE A 81 -11.06 2.54 3.46
C PHE A 81 -10.19 3.77 3.81
N TYR A 82 -10.33 4.85 3.05
CA TYR A 82 -9.69 6.15 3.26
C TYR A 82 -10.75 7.27 3.28
N PRO A 83 -10.47 8.40 3.95
CA PRO A 83 -9.21 8.75 4.62
C PRO A 83 -9.02 8.03 5.98
N LEU A 84 -7.80 8.09 6.52
CA LEU A 84 -7.56 7.72 7.91
C LEU A 84 -8.13 8.78 8.85
N ASN A 85 -8.48 8.38 10.08
CA ASN A 85 -8.92 9.31 11.11
C ASN A 85 -7.75 10.11 11.71
N GLU A 86 -8.06 11.03 12.62
CA GLU A 86 -7.07 11.88 13.30
C GLU A 86 -6.01 11.09 14.11
N THR A 87 -6.21 9.81 14.37
CA THR A 87 -5.25 8.94 15.07
C THR A 87 -4.53 7.96 14.13
N ASN A 88 -4.54 8.25 12.83
CA ASN A 88 -3.95 7.41 11.78
C ASN A 88 -4.52 5.98 11.75
N GLN A 89 -5.81 5.81 12.07
CA GLN A 89 -6.50 4.52 12.00
C GLN A 89 -7.58 4.53 10.91
N HIS A 90 -7.82 3.39 10.29
CA HIS A 90 -8.96 3.22 9.40
C HIS A 90 -10.27 3.33 10.17
N GLU A 91 -11.26 3.97 9.56
CA GLU A 91 -12.60 4.04 10.12
C GLU A 91 -13.40 2.80 9.70
N ASN A 92 -14.01 2.12 10.68
CA ASN A 92 -14.81 0.93 10.42
C ASN A 92 -16.29 1.29 10.30
N GLU A 93 -16.88 0.97 9.15
CA GLU A 93 -18.32 1.04 8.93
C GLU A 93 -19.01 -0.13 9.64
N SER A 94 -19.42 0.09 10.88
CA SER A 94 -20.03 -0.94 11.73
C SER A 94 -21.31 -1.56 11.16
N ASN A 95 -21.92 -0.95 10.14
CA ASN A 95 -23.13 -1.48 9.48
C ASN A 95 -22.85 -2.25 8.18
N TYR A 96 -21.60 -2.25 7.70
CA TYR A 96 -21.20 -2.92 6.47
C TYR A 96 -19.83 -3.57 6.64
N VAL A 97 -19.83 -4.77 7.21
CA VAL A 97 -18.64 -5.62 7.37
C VAL A 97 -18.83 -6.97 6.68
N VAL A 98 -17.75 -7.69 6.42
CA VAL A 98 -17.81 -9.03 5.84
C VAL A 98 -18.40 -10.03 6.85
N GLY A 99 -19.49 -10.65 6.44
CA GLY A 99 -20.17 -11.74 7.14
C GLY A 99 -19.47 -13.09 6.94
N GLY A 100 -20.23 -14.11 6.57
CA GLY A 100 -19.66 -15.38 6.09
C GLY A 100 -18.95 -15.20 4.75
N PHE A 101 -17.87 -15.95 4.51
CA PHE A 101 -17.09 -15.90 3.27
C PHE A 101 -16.42 -17.24 2.94
N GLU A 102 -16.15 -17.47 1.65
CA GLU A 102 -15.33 -18.55 1.11
C GLU A 102 -14.52 -18.00 -0.06
N LEU A 103 -13.20 -18.21 -0.04
CA LEU A 103 -12.28 -17.75 -1.09
C LEU A 103 -11.83 -18.92 -1.96
N PHE A 104 -11.67 -18.68 -3.26
CA PHE A 104 -11.34 -19.70 -4.23
C PHE A 104 -10.30 -19.22 -5.24
N GLN A 105 -9.45 -20.15 -5.71
CA GLN A 105 -8.55 -19.95 -6.84
C GLN A 105 -8.96 -20.86 -8.00
N LYS A 106 -8.95 -20.33 -9.21
CA LYS A 106 -9.20 -21.11 -10.42
C LYS A 106 -8.07 -22.10 -10.68
N VAL A 107 -8.41 -23.35 -11.01
CA VAL A 107 -7.45 -24.42 -11.30
C VAL A 107 -7.76 -25.10 -12.63
N THR A 108 -6.72 -25.55 -13.33
CA THR A 108 -6.85 -26.33 -14.57
C THR A 108 -6.80 -27.83 -14.30
N SER A 109 -6.00 -28.24 -13.31
CA SER A 109 -5.91 -29.60 -12.80
C SER A 109 -5.55 -29.54 -11.31
N SER A 110 -6.36 -30.15 -10.46
CA SER A 110 -6.10 -30.28 -9.02
C SER A 110 -6.59 -31.64 -8.56
N GLU A 111 -5.85 -32.28 -7.66
CA GLU A 111 -6.27 -33.53 -6.99
C GLU A 111 -7.05 -33.24 -5.70
N SER A 112 -7.31 -31.96 -5.41
CA SER A 112 -8.04 -31.53 -4.24
C SER A 112 -9.48 -32.05 -4.25
N ALA A 113 -9.97 -32.46 -3.09
CA ALA A 113 -11.36 -32.83 -2.91
C ALA A 113 -12.29 -31.61 -2.77
N ALA A 114 -11.73 -30.41 -2.61
CA ALA A 114 -12.47 -29.16 -2.35
C ALA A 114 -12.71 -28.34 -3.64
N LEU A 115 -13.11 -29.01 -4.72
CA LEU A 115 -13.36 -28.38 -6.01
C LEU A 115 -14.85 -28.07 -6.22
N ILE A 116 -15.12 -26.93 -6.85
CA ILE A 116 -16.46 -26.52 -7.28
C ILE A 116 -16.43 -26.11 -8.76
N GLN A 117 -17.56 -26.28 -9.45
CA GLN A 117 -17.81 -25.64 -10.74
C GLN A 117 -18.59 -24.36 -10.50
N ALA A 118 -18.07 -23.24 -10.98
CA ALA A 118 -18.67 -21.94 -10.72
C ALA A 118 -18.31 -20.91 -11.81
N ASP A 119 -19.16 -19.88 -11.91
CA ASP A 119 -18.90 -18.66 -12.65
C ASP A 119 -18.65 -17.51 -11.68
N ALA A 120 -17.48 -16.88 -11.79
CA ALA A 120 -17.08 -15.73 -10.99
C ALA A 120 -17.27 -14.45 -11.78
N TYR A 121 -18.20 -13.59 -11.35
CA TYR A 121 -18.58 -12.35 -12.03
C TYR A 121 -17.90 -11.14 -11.40
N LEU A 122 -17.52 -10.16 -12.21
CA LEU A 122 -17.05 -8.87 -11.71
C LEU A 122 -18.13 -8.19 -10.86
N ASP A 123 -19.36 -8.19 -11.37
CA ASP A 123 -20.57 -7.79 -10.64
C ASP A 123 -21.55 -8.97 -10.57
N PRO A 124 -21.66 -9.66 -9.41
CA PRO A 124 -22.60 -10.76 -9.23
C PRO A 124 -24.08 -10.36 -9.36
N THR A 125 -24.41 -9.06 -9.29
CA THR A 125 -25.78 -8.58 -9.49
C THR A 125 -26.15 -8.45 -10.97
N ASP A 126 -25.15 -8.40 -11.85
CA ASP A 126 -25.29 -8.35 -13.31
C ASP A 126 -24.61 -9.57 -13.95
N LEU A 127 -25.40 -10.58 -14.30
CA LEU A 127 -24.91 -11.80 -14.96
C LEU A 127 -24.42 -11.57 -16.40
N SER A 128 -24.55 -10.36 -16.95
CA SER A 128 -23.94 -9.98 -18.23
C SER A 128 -22.55 -9.35 -18.06
N SER A 129 -22.14 -9.09 -16.82
CA SER A 129 -20.81 -8.56 -16.51
C SER A 129 -19.69 -9.54 -16.87
N HIS A 130 -18.46 -9.01 -16.96
CA HIS A 130 -17.27 -9.82 -17.19
C HIS A 130 -17.19 -10.95 -16.16
N SER A 131 -16.97 -12.18 -16.62
CA SER A 131 -16.91 -13.35 -15.74
C SER A 131 -15.87 -14.36 -16.19
N VAL A 132 -15.41 -15.13 -15.22
CA VAL A 132 -14.51 -16.25 -15.42
C VAL A 132 -15.20 -17.52 -14.93
N GLY A 133 -15.44 -18.46 -15.85
CA GLY A 133 -16.00 -19.77 -15.54
C GLY A 133 -14.94 -20.85 -15.34
N GLY A 134 -15.32 -21.93 -14.66
CA GLY A 134 -14.58 -23.19 -14.65
C GLY A 134 -14.49 -23.88 -13.29
N THR A 135 -13.39 -24.59 -13.07
CA THR A 135 -13.11 -25.30 -11.83
C THR A 135 -12.36 -24.41 -10.84
N TRP A 136 -12.87 -24.34 -9.62
CA TRP A 136 -12.31 -23.53 -8.55
C TRP A 136 -11.98 -24.38 -7.33
N GLU A 137 -10.83 -24.14 -6.73
CA GLU A 137 -10.37 -24.77 -5.50
C GLU A 137 -10.51 -23.81 -4.33
N LYS A 138 -11.10 -24.28 -3.23
CA LYS A 138 -11.25 -23.49 -2.01
C LYS A 138 -9.88 -23.23 -1.37
N LEU A 139 -9.60 -21.98 -1.07
CA LEU A 139 -8.40 -21.53 -0.37
C LEU A 139 -8.59 -21.60 1.14
N VAL A 140 -7.48 -21.75 1.87
CA VAL A 140 -7.44 -21.84 3.32
C VAL A 140 -6.89 -20.54 3.92
N GLU A 141 -7.67 -19.92 4.81
CA GLU A 141 -7.25 -18.73 5.58
C GLU A 141 -6.00 -19.06 6.42
N ASP A 142 -5.13 -18.07 6.62
CA ASP A 142 -3.82 -18.13 7.26
C ASP A 142 -2.75 -18.99 6.55
N ASN A 143 -3.14 -19.79 5.54
CA ASN A 143 -2.19 -20.54 4.70
C ASN A 143 -2.04 -19.88 3.32
N ASP A 144 -3.15 -19.66 2.63
CA ASP A 144 -3.16 -19.14 1.26
C ASP A 144 -3.44 -17.63 1.23
N TYR A 145 -4.20 -17.12 2.20
CA TYR A 145 -4.58 -15.72 2.31
C TYR A 145 -4.89 -15.32 3.76
N THR A 146 -5.00 -14.02 3.98
CA THR A 146 -5.59 -13.41 5.19
C THR A 146 -6.68 -12.43 4.75
N ILE A 147 -7.67 -12.20 5.60
CA ILE A 147 -8.80 -11.31 5.30
C ILE A 147 -9.05 -10.38 6.48
N ASP A 148 -9.22 -9.09 6.19
CA ASP A 148 -9.76 -8.15 7.16
C ASP A 148 -11.26 -8.03 6.90
N ARG A 149 -12.06 -8.55 7.83
CA ARG A 149 -13.51 -8.55 7.69
C ARG A 149 -14.15 -7.21 8.01
N LEU A 150 -13.47 -6.35 8.76
CA LEU A 150 -13.99 -5.02 9.12
C LEU A 150 -13.74 -4.04 7.98
N LEU A 151 -12.54 -4.09 7.38
CA LEU A 151 -12.12 -3.24 6.28
C LEU A 151 -12.40 -3.82 4.89
N GLY A 152 -12.77 -5.10 4.83
CA GLY A 152 -13.24 -5.78 3.63
C GLY A 152 -12.21 -5.91 2.53
N TYR A 153 -10.99 -6.33 2.87
CA TYR A 153 -9.96 -6.66 1.90
C TYR A 153 -9.33 -8.03 2.19
N VAL A 154 -8.77 -8.63 1.14
CA VAL A 154 -8.03 -9.88 1.21
C VAL A 154 -6.58 -9.61 0.83
N ARG A 155 -5.66 -10.20 1.60
CA ARG A 155 -4.23 -10.28 1.29
C ARG A 155 -3.85 -11.71 0.94
N LEU A 156 -3.34 -11.91 -0.27
CA LEU A 156 -2.98 -13.21 -0.83
C LEU A 156 -1.48 -13.48 -0.61
N ASN A 157 -1.12 -14.71 -0.23
CA ASN A 157 0.29 -15.09 -0.05
C ASN A 157 0.98 -15.39 -1.39
N SER A 158 0.28 -16.05 -2.29
CA SER A 158 0.71 -16.37 -3.65
C SER A 158 -0.51 -16.43 -4.55
N VAL A 159 -0.36 -16.00 -5.80
CA VAL A 159 -1.44 -16.03 -6.78
C VAL A 159 -0.93 -16.62 -8.07
N GLN A 160 -1.66 -17.61 -8.58
CA GLN A 160 -1.30 -18.31 -9.83
C GLN A 160 -2.38 -18.17 -10.90
N ASN A 161 -3.59 -17.75 -10.53
CA ASN A 161 -4.72 -17.67 -11.45
C ASN A 161 -5.77 -16.67 -10.93
N ALA A 162 -6.97 -16.72 -11.52
CA ALA A 162 -8.11 -15.94 -11.05
C ALA A 162 -8.48 -16.29 -9.60
N ILE A 163 -8.89 -15.27 -8.85
CA ILE A 163 -9.33 -15.35 -7.46
C ILE A 163 -10.76 -14.87 -7.37
N ALA A 164 -11.58 -15.62 -6.66
CA ALA A 164 -12.99 -15.32 -6.48
C ALA A 164 -13.45 -15.55 -5.03
N ILE A 165 -14.54 -14.88 -4.64
CA ILE A 165 -15.10 -14.93 -3.30
C ILE A 165 -16.61 -15.16 -3.35
N ALA A 166 -17.13 -16.05 -2.51
CA ALA A 166 -18.52 -16.03 -2.07
C ALA A 166 -18.55 -15.36 -0.70
N TYR A 167 -19.43 -14.39 -0.49
CA TYR A 167 -19.50 -13.70 0.80
C TYR A 167 -20.89 -13.14 1.09
N THR A 168 -21.09 -12.76 2.34
CA THR A 168 -22.25 -11.99 2.81
C THR A 168 -21.74 -10.75 3.51
N THR A 169 -22.62 -9.77 3.73
CA THR A 169 -22.31 -8.63 4.59
C THR A 169 -23.18 -8.63 5.83
N THR A 170 -22.71 -8.02 6.90
CA THR A 170 -23.42 -7.96 8.18
C THR A 170 -22.99 -6.71 8.94
N THR A 171 -23.46 -6.58 10.17
CA THR A 171 -23.06 -5.51 11.10
C THR A 171 -21.97 -6.00 12.06
N TYR A 172 -21.28 -5.07 12.71
CA TYR A 172 -20.32 -5.34 13.78
C TYR A 172 -20.65 -4.47 14.99
N ASP A 173 -20.81 -5.09 16.16
CA ASP A 173 -21.05 -4.37 17.41
C ASP A 173 -19.70 -4.09 18.10
N LEU A 174 -19.34 -2.80 18.16
CA LEU A 174 -18.11 -2.32 18.79
C LEU A 174 -18.05 -2.55 20.31
N ASN A 175 -19.20 -2.67 20.99
CA ASN A 175 -19.24 -2.89 22.43
C ASN A 175 -19.00 -4.35 22.77
N THR A 176 -19.66 -5.26 22.05
CA THR A 176 -19.56 -6.71 22.30
C THR A 176 -18.46 -7.37 21.49
N HIS A 177 -17.88 -6.68 20.51
CA HIS A 177 -16.89 -7.18 19.55
C HIS A 177 -17.39 -8.40 18.76
N THR A 178 -18.66 -8.37 18.34
CA THR A 178 -19.32 -9.49 17.65
C THR A 178 -19.92 -9.07 16.32
N PHE A 179 -19.86 -9.97 15.35
CA PHE A 179 -20.59 -9.84 14.08
C PHE A 179 -22.09 -10.07 14.29
N GLY A 180 -22.91 -9.37 13.51
CA GLY A 180 -24.35 -9.52 13.48
C GLY A 180 -24.79 -10.92 13.08
N SER A 181 -25.94 -11.36 13.59
CA SER A 181 -26.54 -12.64 13.19
C SER A 181 -27.15 -12.56 11.79
N ASP A 182 -27.68 -11.41 11.43
CA ASP A 182 -28.35 -11.19 10.15
C ASP A 182 -27.31 -10.99 9.04
N GLN A 183 -27.40 -11.80 7.99
CA GLN A 183 -26.51 -11.76 6.84
C GLN A 183 -27.26 -11.21 5.63
N ASN A 184 -26.68 -10.22 4.96
CA ASN A 184 -27.16 -9.69 3.69
C ASN A 184 -26.52 -10.44 2.52
N ILE A 185 -27.33 -10.84 1.56
CA ILE A 185 -26.92 -11.60 0.38
C ILE A 185 -26.27 -10.67 -0.64
N THR A 186 -25.19 -11.13 -1.26
CA THR A 186 -24.38 -10.35 -2.23
C THR A 186 -24.52 -10.86 -3.67
N ASN A 187 -25.55 -11.67 -3.93
CA ASN A 187 -25.73 -12.44 -5.17
C ASN A 187 -24.58 -13.42 -5.47
N THR A 188 -23.88 -13.88 -4.42
CA THR A 188 -22.96 -15.01 -4.47
C THR A 188 -23.53 -16.20 -3.70
N ASN A 189 -23.04 -17.41 -4.00
CA ASN A 189 -23.52 -18.64 -3.38
C ASN A 189 -22.37 -19.42 -2.74
N PHE A 190 -22.57 -19.83 -1.49
CA PHE A 190 -21.66 -20.76 -0.80
C PHE A 190 -21.78 -22.17 -1.33
N LYS A 191 -20.71 -22.97 -1.19
CA LYS A 191 -20.70 -24.38 -1.63
C LYS A 191 -21.86 -25.19 -1.02
N SER A 192 -22.29 -24.86 0.20
CA SER A 192 -23.40 -25.54 0.88
C SER A 192 -24.71 -25.50 0.09
N VAL A 193 -24.94 -24.47 -0.73
CA VAL A 193 -26.14 -24.36 -1.59
C VAL A 193 -26.15 -25.47 -2.65
N TYR A 194 -24.99 -25.73 -3.27
CA TYR A 194 -24.84 -26.83 -4.22
C TYR A 194 -24.98 -28.18 -3.51
N ASP A 195 -24.37 -28.36 -2.34
CA ASP A 195 -24.45 -29.60 -1.58
C ASP A 195 -25.90 -29.92 -1.16
N GLU A 196 -26.68 -28.91 -0.77
CA GLU A 196 -28.11 -29.07 -0.47
C GLU A 196 -28.91 -29.50 -1.71
N CYS A 197 -28.67 -28.88 -2.87
CA CYS A 197 -29.33 -29.26 -4.11
C CYS A 197 -29.01 -30.72 -4.51
N VAL A 198 -27.74 -31.13 -4.42
CA VAL A 198 -27.31 -32.51 -4.73
C VAL A 198 -28.00 -33.52 -3.81
N ASN A 199 -28.13 -33.20 -2.52
CA ASN A 199 -28.80 -34.07 -1.56
C ASN A 199 -30.30 -34.20 -1.84
N GLN A 200 -30.94 -33.14 -2.36
CA GLN A 200 -32.35 -33.15 -2.74
C GLN A 200 -32.59 -33.88 -4.07
N ASN A 201 -31.62 -33.83 -5.00
CA ASN A 201 -31.74 -34.35 -6.36
C ASN A 201 -30.62 -35.35 -6.70
N PRO A 202 -30.45 -36.45 -5.95
CA PRO A 202 -29.27 -37.31 -6.07
C PRO A 202 -29.10 -37.99 -7.44
N ASP A 203 -30.21 -38.21 -8.16
CA ASP A 203 -30.20 -38.89 -9.47
C ASP A 203 -30.13 -37.89 -10.66
N THR A 204 -30.42 -36.61 -10.44
CA THR A 204 -30.55 -35.56 -11.48
C THR A 204 -29.72 -34.30 -11.22
N TYR A 205 -28.86 -34.31 -10.20
CA TYR A 205 -28.10 -33.13 -9.74
C TYR A 205 -27.24 -32.46 -10.83
N GLN A 206 -26.80 -33.20 -11.85
CA GLN A 206 -26.01 -32.63 -12.95
C GLN A 206 -26.80 -31.60 -13.75
N ASP A 207 -28.09 -31.87 -13.97
CA ASP A 207 -28.98 -30.98 -14.72
C ASP A 207 -29.62 -29.93 -13.79
N GLU A 208 -29.94 -30.30 -12.55
CA GLU A 208 -30.67 -29.43 -11.62
C GLU A 208 -29.79 -28.49 -10.80
N CYS A 209 -28.55 -28.89 -10.53
CA CYS A 209 -27.63 -28.15 -9.67
C CYS A 209 -26.45 -27.54 -10.44
N GLY A 210 -26.34 -27.80 -11.75
CA GLY A 210 -25.29 -27.23 -12.60
C GLY A 210 -25.38 -25.71 -12.66
N GLY A 211 -24.24 -25.03 -12.45
CA GLY A 211 -24.16 -23.57 -12.51
C GLY A 211 -24.80 -22.82 -11.33
N LEU A 212 -25.15 -23.52 -10.24
CA LEU A 212 -25.74 -22.87 -9.05
C LEU A 212 -24.77 -22.00 -8.27
N ILE A 213 -23.46 -22.19 -8.43
CA ILE A 213 -22.48 -21.42 -7.68
C ILE A 213 -22.05 -20.19 -8.48
N THR A 214 -22.54 -19.04 -8.03
CA THR A 214 -22.10 -17.72 -8.47
C THR A 214 -21.10 -17.15 -7.47
N LEU A 215 -19.95 -16.67 -7.94
CA LEU A 215 -18.92 -16.02 -7.13
C LEU A 215 -18.70 -14.57 -7.59
N LYS A 216 -18.06 -13.74 -6.75
CA LYS A 216 -17.49 -12.46 -7.16
C LYS A 216 -16.03 -12.62 -7.55
N LEU A 217 -15.65 -12.09 -8.71
CA LEU A 217 -14.28 -12.08 -9.20
C LEU A 217 -13.49 -10.94 -8.53
N LEU A 218 -12.39 -11.27 -7.85
CA LEU A 218 -11.49 -10.30 -7.22
C LEU A 218 -10.23 -10.05 -8.05
N LYS A 219 -9.73 -11.08 -8.74
CA LYS A 219 -8.59 -11.01 -9.65
C LYS A 219 -8.86 -11.87 -10.87
N ASP A 220 -8.51 -11.37 -12.05
CA ASP A 220 -8.59 -12.12 -13.31
C ASP A 220 -7.46 -13.18 -13.45
N ILE A 221 -7.44 -13.94 -14.53
CA ILE A 221 -6.51 -15.04 -14.79
C ILE A 221 -5.07 -14.52 -14.86
N GLU A 222 -4.84 -13.54 -15.72
CA GLU A 222 -3.52 -12.95 -15.95
C GLU A 222 -3.12 -12.01 -14.81
N SER A 223 -1.83 -11.66 -14.74
CA SER A 223 -1.34 -10.67 -13.78
C SER A 223 -2.06 -9.34 -13.93
N SER A 224 -2.42 -8.71 -12.81
CA SER A 224 -3.18 -7.46 -12.84
C SER A 224 -2.40 -6.33 -13.54
N THR A 225 -3.08 -5.69 -14.49
CA THR A 225 -2.64 -4.49 -15.20
C THR A 225 -3.76 -3.46 -15.20
N PRO A 226 -3.49 -2.19 -15.54
CA PRO A 226 -4.54 -1.19 -15.69
C PRO A 226 -5.69 -1.57 -16.62
N ASN A 227 -5.45 -2.44 -17.59
CA ASN A 227 -6.47 -2.93 -18.52
C ASN A 227 -7.32 -4.08 -17.96
N SER A 228 -6.95 -4.64 -16.80
CA SER A 228 -7.66 -5.76 -16.19
C SER A 228 -9.00 -5.29 -15.61
N PRO A 229 -10.11 -6.03 -15.81
CA PRO A 229 -11.43 -5.63 -15.27
C PRO A 229 -11.47 -5.49 -13.74
N THR A 230 -10.61 -6.22 -13.04
CA THR A 230 -10.47 -6.23 -11.58
C THR A 230 -9.44 -5.23 -11.06
N TRP A 231 -8.78 -4.48 -11.94
CA TRP A 231 -7.81 -3.45 -11.55
C TRP A 231 -8.35 -2.45 -10.51
N PRO A 232 -9.61 -1.99 -10.59
CA PRO A 232 -10.15 -1.05 -9.60
C PRO A 232 -10.15 -1.57 -8.15
N LEU A 233 -10.23 -2.89 -7.94
CA LEU A 233 -10.25 -3.52 -6.61
C LEU A 233 -8.84 -3.75 -6.03
N MET A 234 -7.80 -3.77 -6.87
CA MET A 234 -6.43 -4.00 -6.42
C MET A 234 -5.88 -2.76 -5.69
N PHE A 235 -5.17 -2.97 -4.59
CA PHE A 235 -4.42 -1.91 -3.92
C PHE A 235 -3.23 -1.47 -4.78
N LYS A 236 -2.93 -0.17 -4.79
CA LYS A 236 -1.86 0.43 -5.60
C LYS A 236 -0.91 1.28 -4.76
N ASN A 237 -0.94 1.06 -3.44
CA ASN A 237 -0.31 1.87 -2.41
C ASN A 237 0.49 1.03 -1.40
N VAL A 238 0.72 -0.25 -1.68
CA VAL A 238 1.46 -1.17 -0.81
C VAL A 238 2.81 -1.52 -1.41
N TYR A 239 3.88 -1.42 -0.64
CA TYR A 239 5.27 -1.61 -1.05
C TYR A 239 5.96 -2.64 -0.16
N SER A 240 6.86 -3.45 -0.71
CA SER A 240 7.63 -4.41 0.08
C SER A 240 8.83 -3.74 0.74
N ILE A 241 9.01 -3.96 2.04
CA ILE A 241 10.17 -3.45 2.78
C ILE A 241 11.34 -4.46 2.82
N GLY A 242 11.28 -5.51 1.98
CA GLY A 242 12.37 -6.42 1.66
C GLY A 242 12.66 -7.55 2.66
N GLY A 243 11.86 -7.70 3.72
CA GLY A 243 11.97 -8.81 4.67
C GLY A 243 10.80 -8.85 5.64
N SER A 244 10.58 -10.00 6.28
CA SER A 244 9.59 -10.17 7.36
C SER A 244 10.25 -10.12 8.74
N ASN A 245 9.45 -9.87 9.79
CA ASN A 245 9.92 -9.79 11.19
C ASN A 245 10.98 -8.71 11.44
N ILE A 246 10.74 -7.52 10.89
CA ILE A 246 11.66 -6.39 11.00
C ILE A 246 11.64 -5.81 12.42
N ASP A 247 12.83 -5.52 12.97
CA ASP A 247 12.96 -4.81 14.24
C ASP A 247 12.58 -3.34 14.02
N LEU A 248 11.46 -2.93 14.62
CA LEU A 248 10.94 -1.57 14.56
C LEU A 248 12.00 -0.51 14.89
N ASN A 249 12.94 -0.81 15.79
CA ASN A 249 13.91 0.18 16.27
C ASN A 249 14.96 0.55 15.22
N GLY A 250 15.14 -0.25 14.17
CA GLY A 250 16.06 0.06 13.07
C GLY A 250 15.37 0.08 11.72
N LEU A 251 14.06 0.32 11.69
CA LEU A 251 13.33 0.62 10.47
C LEU A 251 13.38 2.14 10.24
N GLU A 252 14.03 2.55 9.15
CA GLU A 252 13.95 3.93 8.64
C GLU A 252 13.28 3.90 7.27
N ILE A 253 12.28 4.76 7.08
CA ILE A 253 11.58 4.94 5.81
C ILE A 253 11.68 6.43 5.45
N GLU A 254 12.18 6.72 4.26
CA GLU A 254 12.25 8.05 3.68
C GLU A 254 11.48 8.05 2.35
N ILE A 255 10.68 9.09 2.11
CA ILE A 255 10.19 9.40 0.76
C ILE A 255 11.07 10.52 0.21
N LEU A 256 11.62 10.29 -0.97
CA LEU A 256 12.49 11.25 -1.65
C LEU A 256 11.94 11.55 -3.03
N ARG A 257 12.01 12.81 -3.42
CA ARG A 257 11.86 13.20 -4.82
C ARG A 257 13.17 12.97 -5.56
N ASP A 258 13.13 12.26 -6.68
CA ASP A 258 14.28 12.02 -7.55
C ASP A 258 14.18 12.92 -8.79
N GLU A 259 15.00 13.99 -8.83
CA GLU A 259 15.09 14.85 -10.02
C GLU A 259 16.09 14.30 -11.08
N GLY A 260 16.57 13.07 -10.88
CA GLY A 260 17.58 12.44 -11.69
C GLY A 260 18.99 12.94 -11.40
N ALA A 261 19.96 12.32 -12.08
CA ALA A 261 21.39 12.58 -11.92
C ALA A 261 21.91 12.47 -10.45
N GLY A 262 21.18 11.73 -9.60
CA GLY A 262 21.51 11.54 -8.18
C GLY A 262 21.09 12.70 -7.28
N ASN A 263 20.19 13.57 -7.73
CA ASN A 263 19.60 14.64 -6.92
C ASN A 263 18.32 14.13 -6.26
N GLU A 264 18.45 13.70 -5.00
CA GLU A 264 17.35 13.20 -4.18
C GLU A 264 17.06 14.19 -3.05
N PHE A 265 15.79 14.57 -2.88
CA PHE A 265 15.36 15.55 -1.87
C PHE A 265 14.34 14.95 -0.92
N THR A 266 14.53 15.15 0.39
CA THR A 266 13.59 14.72 1.44
C THR A 266 12.53 15.78 1.77
N HIS A 267 12.67 16.99 1.22
CA HIS A 267 11.82 18.14 1.52
C HIS A 267 11.43 18.89 0.25
N SER A 268 10.25 19.50 0.27
CA SER A 268 9.82 20.46 -0.75
C SER A 268 10.61 21.78 -0.67
N GLU A 269 10.47 22.62 -1.70
CA GLU A 269 11.02 23.99 -1.69
C GLU A 269 10.46 24.84 -0.54
N SER A 270 9.21 24.59 -0.14
CA SER A 270 8.54 25.23 1.00
C SER A 270 9.08 24.72 2.36
N GLY A 271 9.88 23.66 2.37
CA GLY A 271 10.52 23.11 3.56
C GLY A 271 9.71 22.06 4.32
N ASN A 272 8.62 21.56 3.75
CA ASN A 272 7.83 20.45 4.29
C ASN A 272 8.49 19.12 3.92
N SER A 273 8.52 18.15 4.83
CA SER A 273 9.10 16.82 4.53
C SER A 273 8.15 16.06 3.61
N TYR A 274 8.67 15.27 2.67
CA TYR A 274 7.78 14.43 1.83
C TYR A 274 7.05 13.37 2.65
N LEU A 275 7.61 12.91 3.78
CA LEU A 275 6.89 12.06 4.74
C LEU A 275 5.62 12.74 5.25
N SER A 276 5.70 14.01 5.67
CA SER A 276 4.54 14.76 6.14
C SER A 276 3.55 15.06 5.01
N ILE A 277 4.05 15.40 3.82
CA ILE A 277 3.23 15.69 2.62
C ILE A 277 2.38 14.48 2.23
N PHE A 278 2.92 13.26 2.31
CA PHE A 278 2.18 12.02 2.03
C PHE A 278 1.41 11.48 3.26
N GLY A 279 1.29 12.26 4.33
CA GLY A 279 0.47 11.93 5.50
C GLY A 279 1.02 10.83 6.41
N LEU A 280 2.33 10.59 6.37
CA LEU A 280 3.01 9.55 7.16
C LEU A 280 3.66 10.05 8.44
N ASP A 281 3.84 11.37 8.54
CA ASP A 281 4.54 12.04 9.65
C ASP A 281 3.72 13.27 10.05
N SER A 282 2.88 13.05 11.06
CA SER A 282 1.92 14.04 11.55
C SER A 282 1.94 14.21 13.07
N GLU A 283 2.71 13.37 13.76
CA GLU A 283 2.82 13.34 15.21
C GLU A 283 4.28 13.53 15.65
N ASN A 284 4.46 13.75 16.95
CA ASN A 284 5.77 13.64 17.59
C ASN A 284 5.92 12.32 18.34
N GLU A 285 7.10 12.07 18.91
CA GLU A 285 7.41 10.90 19.76
C GLU A 285 6.41 10.63 20.91
N ASN A 286 5.56 11.60 21.29
CA ASN A 286 4.52 11.43 22.31
C ASN A 286 3.10 11.22 21.72
N HIS A 287 2.99 10.91 20.42
CA HIS A 287 1.71 10.76 19.70
C HIS A 287 0.83 12.02 19.74
N GLN A 288 1.45 13.20 19.79
CA GLN A 288 0.72 14.47 19.73
C GLN A 288 0.83 15.02 18.32
N LYS A 289 -0.28 15.49 17.74
CA LYS A 289 -0.27 16.13 16.42
C LYS A 289 0.63 17.35 16.40
N VAL A 290 1.53 17.39 15.43
CA VAL A 290 2.46 18.49 15.17
C VAL A 290 2.45 18.76 13.67
N GLU A 291 2.28 20.03 13.29
CA GLU A 291 2.33 20.44 11.89
C GLU A 291 3.71 20.13 11.29
N GLY A 292 3.73 19.39 10.19
CA GLY A 292 4.97 18.92 9.55
C GLY A 292 5.67 17.76 10.26
N GLY A 293 5.09 17.26 11.36
CA GLY A 293 5.58 16.07 12.05
C GLY A 293 6.90 16.26 12.82
N ASP A 294 7.55 15.16 13.17
CA ASP A 294 8.86 15.17 13.83
C ASP A 294 10.03 14.68 12.94
N GLY A 295 9.74 14.40 11.66
CA GLY A 295 10.69 13.92 10.68
C GLY A 295 10.86 12.40 10.68
N LYS A 296 10.08 11.67 11.47
CA LYS A 296 10.04 10.21 11.46
C LYS A 296 8.64 9.74 11.08
N ILE A 297 8.58 8.57 10.46
CA ILE A 297 7.29 7.95 10.14
C ILE A 297 6.53 7.59 11.43
N ASP A 298 5.25 7.91 11.46
CA ASP A 298 4.29 7.47 12.47
C ASP A 298 4.12 5.94 12.35
N LEU A 299 4.43 5.17 13.41
CA LEU A 299 4.46 3.70 13.33
C LEU A 299 3.11 3.05 13.68
N TYR A 300 2.13 3.15 12.78
CA TYR A 300 0.81 2.53 12.92
C TYR A 300 0.60 1.33 11.99
N GLY A 301 -0.28 0.40 12.39
CA GLY A 301 -0.64 -0.78 11.59
C GLY A 301 -1.34 -0.46 10.27
N SER A 302 -1.91 0.75 10.14
CA SER A 302 -2.44 1.32 8.90
C SER A 302 -1.36 1.65 7.86
N PHE A 303 -0.12 1.88 8.31
CA PHE A 303 1.01 2.17 7.45
C PHE A 303 1.97 0.99 7.31
N LEU A 304 1.99 0.06 8.27
CA LEU A 304 2.98 -1.01 8.32
C LEU A 304 2.36 -2.36 8.67
N ASN A 305 2.62 -3.34 7.82
CA ASN A 305 2.41 -4.75 8.12
C ASN A 305 3.76 -5.46 8.26
N LEU A 306 4.30 -5.43 9.49
CA LEU A 306 5.64 -5.96 9.80
C LEU A 306 5.74 -7.48 9.73
N ALA A 307 4.60 -8.18 9.92
CA ALA A 307 4.56 -9.63 9.81
C ALA A 307 4.95 -10.09 8.39
N TYR A 308 4.56 -9.30 7.39
CA TYR A 308 4.79 -9.59 5.99
C TYR A 308 5.82 -8.69 5.31
N GLY A 309 6.30 -7.65 6.01
CA GLY A 309 7.25 -6.72 5.43
C GLY A 309 6.59 -5.85 4.37
N GLU A 310 5.49 -5.20 4.70
CA GLU A 310 4.72 -4.37 3.78
C GLU A 310 4.49 -2.98 4.37
N PHE A 311 4.68 -1.95 3.54
CA PHE A 311 4.49 -0.55 3.83
C PHE A 311 3.31 -0.02 3.01
N ILE A 312 2.39 0.71 3.61
CA ILE A 312 1.12 1.13 3.05
C ILE A 312 1.02 2.65 3.11
N LEU A 313 0.86 3.30 1.97
CA LEU A 313 0.63 4.75 1.90
C LEU A 313 -0.85 5.09 2.12
N PRO A 314 -1.20 6.17 2.85
CA PRO A 314 -2.58 6.43 3.31
C PRO A 314 -3.55 7.02 2.28
N THR A 315 -3.46 6.56 1.03
CA THR A 315 -4.31 6.96 -0.10
C THR A 315 -4.31 5.84 -1.14
N TYR A 316 -5.33 5.70 -1.98
CA TYR A 316 -5.33 4.62 -2.99
C TYR A 316 -4.28 4.82 -4.07
N LEU A 317 -4.11 6.07 -4.53
CA LEU A 317 -3.21 6.45 -5.61
C LEU A 317 -2.22 7.50 -5.10
N PRO A 318 -1.29 7.14 -4.19
CA PRO A 318 -0.46 8.09 -3.45
C PRO A 318 0.34 9.04 -4.34
N PHE A 319 0.81 8.55 -5.47
CA PHE A 319 1.58 9.32 -6.44
C PHE A 319 0.74 9.88 -7.60
N ALA A 320 -0.56 10.13 -7.37
CA ALA A 320 -1.40 10.95 -8.25
C ALA A 320 -1.80 12.26 -7.56
N TYR A 321 -1.62 13.40 -8.23
CA TYR A 321 -2.01 14.69 -7.65
C TYR A 321 -3.51 14.91 -7.80
N ASP A 322 -4.23 14.99 -6.69
CA ASP A 322 -5.69 15.05 -6.68
C ASP A 322 -6.18 16.43 -6.25
N ASN A 323 -6.29 17.35 -7.20
CA ASN A 323 -6.80 18.70 -6.93
C ASN A 323 -8.33 18.73 -6.70
N SER A 324 -9.03 17.67 -7.09
CA SER A 324 -10.50 17.62 -7.04
C SER A 324 -11.03 17.63 -5.61
N CYS A 325 -10.30 17.01 -4.68
CA CYS A 325 -10.74 16.93 -3.29
C CYS A 325 -10.66 18.26 -2.52
N SER A 326 -9.85 19.23 -2.99
CA SER A 326 -9.81 20.59 -2.41
C SER A 326 -11.06 21.43 -2.72
N ILE A 327 -11.80 21.06 -3.77
CA ILE A 327 -12.88 21.87 -4.34
C ILE A 327 -14.26 21.42 -3.84
N ASN A 328 -14.43 20.13 -3.51
CA ASN A 328 -15.76 19.54 -3.29
C ASN A 328 -16.01 18.90 -1.91
N ASN A 329 -15.03 18.92 -0.99
CA ASN A 329 -15.13 18.16 0.26
C ASN A 329 -15.35 16.65 0.00
N GLU A 330 -14.85 16.18 -1.14
CA GLU A 330 -14.83 14.78 -1.59
C GLU A 330 -13.61 14.07 -1.00
N VAL A 331 -13.73 12.75 -0.84
CA VAL A 331 -12.62 11.91 -0.39
C VAL A 331 -11.56 11.87 -1.50
N CYS A 332 -10.32 12.29 -1.21
CA CYS A 332 -9.23 12.22 -2.17
C CYS A 332 -8.93 10.75 -2.53
N ILE A 333 -8.87 10.43 -3.82
CA ILE A 333 -8.39 9.13 -4.30
C ILE A 333 -6.87 9.14 -4.39
N GLY A 334 -6.31 10.28 -4.83
CA GLY A 334 -4.87 10.57 -4.81
C GLY A 334 -4.45 11.44 -3.63
N THR A 335 -3.30 12.11 -3.77
CA THR A 335 -2.74 12.99 -2.75
C THR A 335 -2.96 14.45 -3.12
N TYR A 336 -3.47 15.25 -2.17
CA TYR A 336 -3.57 16.69 -2.30
C TYR A 336 -2.63 17.40 -1.33
N HIS A 337 -1.67 18.13 -1.87
CA HIS A 337 -0.85 19.07 -1.13
C HIS A 337 -0.28 20.13 -2.08
N SER A 338 -0.24 21.40 -1.67
CA SER A 338 0.20 22.50 -2.55
C SER A 338 1.63 22.32 -3.07
N ASP A 339 2.51 21.70 -2.28
CA ASP A 339 3.90 21.44 -2.67
C ASP A 339 4.05 20.31 -3.71
N LEU A 340 2.97 19.61 -4.08
CA LEU A 340 2.97 18.59 -5.13
C LEU A 340 2.47 19.13 -6.48
N ASP A 341 1.88 20.33 -6.49
CA ASP A 341 1.37 20.97 -7.70
C ASP A 341 2.51 21.23 -8.69
N GLY A 342 2.34 20.76 -9.93
CA GLY A 342 3.36 20.84 -10.97
C GLY A 342 4.55 19.89 -10.79
N ILE A 343 4.60 19.09 -9.72
CA ILE A 343 5.55 17.98 -9.57
C ILE A 343 4.89 16.68 -10.02
N MET A 344 3.77 16.33 -9.39
CA MET A 344 3.06 15.09 -9.69
C MET A 344 2.06 15.29 -10.83
N THR A 345 1.86 14.23 -11.62
CA THR A 345 0.84 14.23 -12.67
C THR A 345 -0.55 14.28 -12.04
N GLU A 346 -1.42 15.15 -12.57
CA GLU A 346 -2.80 15.30 -12.10
C GLU A 346 -3.61 14.01 -12.35
N LEU A 347 -4.41 13.63 -11.35
CA LEU A 347 -5.34 12.52 -11.44
C LEU A 347 -6.47 12.88 -12.40
N ASN A 348 -6.58 12.14 -13.49
CA ASN A 348 -7.67 12.27 -14.42
C ASN A 348 -7.94 10.91 -15.06
N GLU A 349 -9.00 10.24 -14.59
CA GLU A 349 -9.37 8.91 -15.10
C GLU A 349 -9.80 8.93 -16.57
N ALA A 350 -10.36 10.05 -17.06
CA ALA A 350 -10.80 10.17 -18.45
C ALA A 350 -9.61 10.32 -19.41
N ASP A 351 -8.53 10.94 -18.94
CA ASP A 351 -7.28 11.10 -19.69
C ASP A 351 -6.24 10.01 -19.36
N GLU A 352 -6.60 9.02 -18.54
CA GLU A 352 -5.75 7.89 -18.14
C GLU A 352 -4.42 8.34 -17.47
N THR A 353 -4.50 9.32 -16.56
CA THR A 353 -3.32 9.86 -15.84
C THR A 353 -3.45 9.73 -14.33
N PRO A 354 -2.36 9.41 -13.59
CA PRO A 354 -0.99 9.09 -14.06
C PRO A 354 -0.78 7.70 -14.68
N ALA A 355 0.19 7.59 -15.59
CA ALA A 355 0.50 6.38 -16.37
C ALA A 355 0.78 5.15 -15.49
N MET A 356 1.40 5.30 -14.32
CA MET A 356 1.67 4.18 -13.40
C MET A 356 0.41 3.44 -12.90
N TYR A 357 -0.76 4.09 -12.97
CA TYR A 357 -2.05 3.53 -12.54
C TYR A 357 -2.97 3.20 -13.71
N PHE A 358 -2.77 3.79 -14.89
CA PHE A 358 -3.70 3.69 -16.02
C PHE A 358 -3.06 3.16 -17.32
N SER A 359 -1.73 3.04 -17.40
CA SER A 359 -1.00 2.60 -18.60
C SER A 359 -0.13 1.37 -18.35
N THR A 360 0.09 0.59 -19.40
CA THR A 360 1.08 -0.50 -19.43
C THR A 360 2.35 -0.11 -20.20
N ASN A 361 2.50 1.15 -20.60
CA ASN A 361 3.65 1.63 -21.35
C ASN A 361 4.76 2.12 -20.39
N ASP A 362 5.84 1.35 -20.29
CA ASP A 362 6.96 1.66 -19.42
C ASP A 362 7.60 3.02 -19.72
N ASN A 363 7.58 3.51 -20.97
CA ASN A 363 8.15 4.82 -21.27
C ASN A 363 7.35 5.95 -20.64
N ASP A 364 6.01 5.85 -20.68
CA ASP A 364 5.12 6.86 -20.11
C ASP A 364 5.24 6.84 -18.58
N ILE A 365 5.26 5.63 -17.99
CA ILE A 365 5.46 5.43 -16.54
C ILE A 365 6.79 6.03 -16.09
N ASN A 366 7.89 5.70 -16.75
CA ASN A 366 9.21 6.22 -16.40
C ASN A 366 9.32 7.73 -16.63
N SER A 367 8.56 8.29 -17.58
CA SER A 367 8.58 9.74 -17.85
C SER A 367 7.83 10.57 -16.80
N GLN A 368 6.94 9.94 -16.01
CA GLN A 368 6.14 10.56 -14.96
C GLN A 368 6.59 10.16 -13.54
N HIS A 369 7.65 9.35 -13.43
CA HIS A 369 8.26 8.97 -12.17
C HIS A 369 8.93 10.18 -11.52
N GLU A 370 8.61 10.44 -10.26
CA GLU A 370 9.16 11.58 -9.50
C GLU A 370 9.64 11.16 -8.10
N PHE A 371 9.16 10.03 -7.56
CA PHE A 371 9.41 9.67 -6.16
C PHE A 371 9.98 8.28 -5.99
N ILE A 372 10.91 8.16 -5.05
CA ILE A 372 11.46 6.91 -4.56
C ILE A 372 11.20 6.77 -3.05
N ILE A 373 10.97 5.53 -2.62
CA ILE A 373 10.87 5.13 -1.22
C ILE A 373 12.19 4.44 -0.87
N LYS A 374 12.89 4.99 0.12
CA LYS A 374 14.14 4.43 0.63
C LYS A 374 13.91 3.84 2.00
N ILE A 375 14.32 2.59 2.16
CA ILE A 375 14.07 1.81 3.35
C ILE A 375 15.39 1.26 3.87
N GLN A 376 15.65 1.48 5.15
CA GLN A 376 16.76 0.86 5.87
C GLN A 376 16.18 -0.03 6.96
N THR A 377 16.72 -1.24 7.07
CA THR A 377 16.33 -2.18 8.12
C THR A 377 17.58 -2.71 8.81
N SER A 378 17.53 -2.77 10.14
CA SER A 378 18.45 -3.60 10.91
C SER A 378 17.83 -4.98 11.12
N SER A 379 18.48 -6.03 10.62
CA SER A 379 18.08 -7.40 10.97
C SER A 379 18.92 -7.88 12.16
N ARG A 380 18.27 -8.51 13.16
CA ARG A 380 18.99 -9.22 14.22
C ARG A 380 19.58 -10.51 13.66
N SER A 381 20.76 -10.47 13.06
CA SER A 381 21.47 -11.73 12.74
C SER A 381 22.09 -12.32 14.01
N THR A 382 21.90 -13.62 14.23
CA THR A 382 22.53 -14.37 15.36
C THR A 382 23.90 -14.94 14.99
N SER A 383 24.40 -14.67 13.78
CA SER A 383 25.69 -15.17 13.31
C SER A 383 26.38 -14.17 12.37
N MET A 384 27.51 -13.63 12.82
CA MET A 384 28.50 -13.01 11.95
C MET A 384 29.11 -14.10 11.04
N SER A 385 28.82 -14.07 9.75
CA SER A 385 29.57 -14.83 8.75
C SER A 385 30.80 -14.01 8.34
N LEU A 386 31.90 -14.18 9.04
CA LEU A 386 33.21 -13.71 8.56
C LEU A 386 33.64 -14.65 7.44
N GLY A 387 33.32 -14.28 6.19
CA GLY A 387 33.82 -14.97 5.01
C GLY A 387 35.34 -15.05 5.07
N PHE A 388 35.87 -16.27 5.10
CA PHE A 388 37.28 -16.57 4.86
C PHE A 388 37.49 -17.04 3.43
#